data_AF-A0A2K5LEN4-F1
#
_entry.id   AF-A0A2K5LEN4-F1
#
_cell.length_a   1.000
_cell.length_b   1.000
_cell.length_c   1.000
_cell.angle_alpha   90.00
_cell.angle_beta   90.00
_cell.angle_gamma   90.00
#
_symmetry.space_group_name_H-M   'P 1'
#
loop_
_entity.id
_entity.type
_entity.pdbx_description
1 polymer ?
#
loop_
_entity_poly.entity_id
_entity_poly.type
_entity_poly.pdbx_seq_one_letter_code
_entity_poly.pdbx_strand_id
1 'polypeptide(L)'
;MAAGGLALFCRRVSAALKVSRSLITPQVPACTGFFLGLLPKSTPNVTSFHQYRLLHTTLSRKGLEEFFDDPKNWGQEKVKSGAAWTCQQLRNKSNEDLHKLVVDSMDALDKVVQEREDALRLLQTGQERARPGAWRRDIFGRIIWHKFKQWVIPWHLNKRYNRKRFFAMPYVDHFLRLEREKRARIKARKENLERKKAKILLKKFPHLAEAQKSSLV
;
A
#
# COMPACT_ATOMS: atom_id res chain seq x y z
N MET A 1 36.40 -37.88 26.24
CA MET A 1 36.11 -37.07 27.44
C MET A 1 36.93 -35.79 27.38
N ALA A 2 36.28 -34.64 27.30
CA ALA A 2 36.71 -33.29 27.72
C ALA A 2 36.16 -32.24 26.73
N ALA A 3 34.96 -31.75 27.06
CA ALA A 3 34.31 -30.63 26.39
C ALA A 3 34.91 -29.32 26.94
N GLY A 4 35.45 -28.46 26.07
CA GLY A 4 35.88 -27.11 26.41
C GLY A 4 34.85 -26.11 25.94
N GLY A 5 33.96 -25.68 26.84
CA GLY A 5 32.93 -24.68 26.57
C GLY A 5 33.51 -23.26 26.52
N LEU A 6 33.22 -22.53 25.45
CA LEU A 6 33.46 -21.09 25.37
C LEU A 6 32.18 -20.35 25.81
N ALA A 7 32.23 -19.82 27.04
CA ALA A 7 31.20 -18.95 27.58
C ALA A 7 31.27 -17.56 26.93
N LEU A 8 30.28 -17.22 26.10
CA LEU A 8 30.09 -15.87 25.59
C LEU A 8 29.31 -15.03 26.61
N PHE A 9 30.02 -14.11 27.26
CA PHE A 9 29.48 -13.16 28.23
C PHE A 9 28.81 -11.98 27.50
N CYS A 10 27.53 -12.11 27.13
CA CYS A 10 26.75 -11.00 26.57
C CYS A 10 26.31 -10.03 27.68
N ARG A 11 27.14 -9.01 27.96
CA ARG A 11 26.71 -7.78 28.65
C ARG A 11 26.23 -6.76 27.61
N ARG A 12 24.97 -6.34 27.71
CA ARG A 12 24.52 -4.91 27.76
C ARG A 12 23.02 -4.81 27.42
N VAL A 13 22.22 -4.42 28.41
CA VAL A 13 21.64 -3.06 28.64
C VAL A 13 20.20 -3.00 28.14
N SER A 14 19.29 -3.14 29.10
CA SER A 14 17.86 -2.86 28.96
C SER A 14 17.66 -1.36 28.81
N ALA A 15 17.20 -0.91 27.64
CA ALA A 15 16.73 0.46 27.45
C ALA A 15 15.19 0.46 27.54
N ALA A 16 14.67 0.90 28.68
CA ALA A 16 13.26 1.20 28.85
C ALA A 16 12.96 2.59 28.24
N LEU A 17 12.36 2.61 27.05
CA LEU A 17 11.82 3.83 26.45
C LEU A 17 10.41 4.07 26.98
N LYS A 18 10.32 4.91 28.01
CA LYS A 18 9.07 5.47 28.53
C LYS A 18 8.60 6.55 27.55
N VAL A 19 7.77 6.17 26.58
CA VAL A 19 7.10 7.12 25.69
C VAL A 19 5.83 7.61 26.39
N SER A 20 5.94 8.74 27.08
CA SER A 20 4.79 9.54 27.51
C SER A 20 4.18 10.22 26.29
N ARG A 21 3.18 9.57 25.68
CA ARG A 21 2.33 10.20 24.67
C ARG A 21 1.15 10.85 25.40
N SER A 22 1.24 12.15 25.61
CA SER A 22 0.10 12.97 26.03
C SER A 22 -0.97 12.93 24.94
N LEU A 23 -2.09 12.27 25.26
CA LEU A 23 -3.31 12.35 24.46
C LEU A 23 -3.99 13.68 24.81
N ILE A 24 -3.94 14.62 23.87
CA ILE A 24 -4.78 15.81 23.89
C ILE A 24 -6.18 15.35 23.49
N THR A 25 -7.03 15.14 24.49
CA THR A 25 -8.49 15.04 24.36
C THR A 25 -9.07 16.44 24.20
N PRO A 26 -9.97 16.69 23.23
CA PRO A 26 -10.80 17.88 23.27
C PRO A 26 -11.92 17.68 24.30
N GLN A 27 -11.84 18.43 25.39
CA GLN A 27 -12.91 18.61 26.37
C GLN A 27 -14.02 19.47 25.74
N VAL A 28 -15.24 18.94 25.69
CA VAL A 28 -16.46 19.70 25.40
C VAL A 28 -16.95 20.28 26.73
N PRO A 29 -17.16 21.59 26.86
CA PRO A 29 -17.66 22.17 28.10
C PRO A 29 -19.14 21.85 28.30
N ALA A 30 -19.44 21.20 29.42
CA ALA A 30 -20.79 21.13 29.97
C ALA A 30 -21.18 22.53 30.47
N CYS A 31 -22.12 23.16 29.77
CA CYS A 31 -22.84 24.33 30.27
C CYS A 31 -24.19 23.86 30.83
N THR A 32 -24.22 23.68 32.14
CA THR A 32 -25.41 23.78 32.97
C THR A 32 -25.94 25.22 32.90
N GLY A 33 -27.13 25.39 32.34
CA GLY A 33 -27.80 26.68 32.23
C GLY A 33 -29.30 26.50 32.05
N PHE A 34 -29.99 26.33 33.18
CA PHE A 34 -31.43 26.45 33.30
C PHE A 34 -31.90 27.82 32.80
N PHE A 35 -32.84 27.85 31.85
CA PHE A 35 -33.75 28.98 31.68
C PHE A 35 -35.19 28.45 31.61
N LEU A 36 -35.95 28.77 32.65
CA LEU A 36 -37.40 28.64 32.74
C LEU A 36 -38.05 29.59 31.74
N GLY A 37 -38.80 29.04 30.78
CA GLY A 37 -39.74 29.76 29.93
C GLY A 37 -41.09 29.05 29.97
N LEU A 38 -42.02 29.64 30.71
CA LEU A 38 -43.42 29.23 30.84
C LEU A 38 -44.18 29.47 29.52
N LEU A 39 -44.89 28.46 29.01
CA LEU A 39 -46.02 28.66 28.09
C LEU A 39 -47.03 27.49 28.23
N PRO A 40 -48.35 27.74 28.09
CA PRO A 40 -49.37 26.96 28.77
C PRO A 40 -49.90 25.76 27.99
N LYS A 41 -50.48 24.86 28.79
CA LYS A 41 -51.21 23.65 28.43
C LYS A 41 -52.37 23.93 27.46
N SER A 42 -52.44 23.17 26.39
CA SER A 42 -53.72 22.71 25.81
C SER A 42 -53.51 21.36 25.12
N THR A 43 -54.06 20.31 25.72
CA THR A 43 -54.22 18.98 25.10
C THR A 43 -55.42 19.01 24.15
N PRO A 44 -55.34 18.26 23.04
CA PRO A 44 -56.32 17.19 22.90
C PRO A 44 -55.66 15.83 22.59
N ASN A 45 -56.14 14.81 23.29
CA ASN A 45 -55.86 13.40 23.08
C ASN A 45 -56.21 12.97 21.65
N VAL A 46 -55.22 12.52 20.88
CA VAL A 46 -55.44 11.71 19.67
C VAL A 46 -54.38 10.62 19.59
N THR A 47 -54.86 9.41 19.89
CA THR A 47 -54.45 8.06 19.45
C THR A 47 -53.00 7.81 19.01
N SER A 48 -52.33 6.98 19.81
CA SER A 48 -51.53 5.82 19.34
C SER A 48 -50.55 6.12 18.20
N PHE A 49 -49.45 6.80 18.53
CA PHE A 49 -48.24 6.66 17.75
C PHE A 49 -47.81 5.19 17.82
N HIS A 50 -48.03 4.44 16.76
CA HIS A 50 -47.37 3.16 16.55
C HIS A 50 -45.88 3.40 16.76
N GLN A 51 -45.35 2.84 17.85
CA GLN A 51 -43.92 2.70 18.02
C GLN A 51 -43.46 1.79 16.89
N TYR A 52 -43.07 2.38 15.75
CA TYR A 52 -42.27 1.69 14.76
C TYR A 52 -40.99 1.33 15.48
N ARG A 53 -40.96 0.11 16.03
CA ARG A 53 -39.78 -0.55 16.53
C ARG A 53 -38.79 -0.50 15.38
N LEU A 54 -37.84 0.41 15.45
CA LEU A 54 -36.69 0.44 14.58
C LEU A 54 -35.97 -0.90 14.79
N LEU A 55 -36.26 -1.85 13.91
CA LEU A 55 -35.54 -3.11 13.83
C LEU A 55 -34.13 -2.75 13.34
N HIS A 56 -33.26 -2.43 14.28
CA HIS A 56 -31.84 -2.28 14.01
C HIS A 56 -31.30 -3.63 13.53
N THR A 57 -31.06 -3.79 12.23
CA THR A 57 -30.23 -4.88 11.70
C THR A 57 -28.76 -4.58 11.96
N THR A 58 -28.36 -4.44 13.22
CA THR A 58 -26.93 -4.37 13.53
C THR A 58 -26.36 -5.77 13.38
N LEU A 59 -25.47 -5.95 12.42
CA LEU A 59 -24.64 -7.15 12.29
C LEU A 59 -24.06 -7.52 13.66
N SER A 60 -24.20 -8.79 14.05
CA SER A 60 -23.64 -9.31 15.30
C SER A 60 -22.13 -9.08 15.29
N ARG A 61 -21.63 -8.25 16.21
CA ARG A 61 -20.19 -8.02 16.41
C ARG A 61 -19.71 -9.09 17.38
N LYS A 62 -19.16 -10.19 16.86
CA LYS A 62 -18.57 -11.23 17.72
C LYS A 62 -17.26 -10.75 18.35
N GLY A 63 -16.76 -9.58 17.93
CA GLY A 63 -15.71 -8.85 18.62
C GLY A 63 -14.38 -9.59 18.48
N LEU A 64 -13.80 -10.03 19.59
CA LEU A 64 -12.51 -10.74 19.57
C LEU A 64 -12.61 -12.14 18.95
N GLU A 65 -13.81 -12.72 18.91
CA GLU A 65 -14.03 -14.03 18.30
C GLU A 65 -13.83 -14.02 16.78
N GLU A 66 -13.88 -12.85 16.11
CA GLU A 66 -13.66 -12.71 14.66
C GLU A 66 -12.19 -12.87 14.26
N PHE A 67 -11.27 -12.80 15.24
CA PHE A 67 -9.85 -13.02 14.99
C PHE A 67 -9.51 -14.51 14.86
N PHE A 68 -10.32 -15.37 15.46
CA PHE A 68 -10.09 -16.81 15.47
C PHE A 68 -11.05 -17.49 14.50
N ASP A 69 -10.58 -18.55 13.85
CA ASP A 69 -11.45 -19.41 13.05
C ASP A 69 -12.46 -20.13 13.95
N ASP A 70 -13.51 -20.70 13.36
CA ASP A 70 -14.57 -21.39 14.08
C ASP A 70 -13.97 -22.40 15.08
N PRO A 71 -14.45 -22.46 16.34
CA PRO A 71 -13.88 -23.34 17.38
C PRO A 71 -13.81 -24.82 17.00
N LYS A 72 -14.63 -25.25 16.03
CA LYS A 72 -14.65 -26.61 15.47
C LYS A 72 -13.43 -26.94 14.61
N ASN A 73 -12.77 -25.92 14.07
CA ASN A 73 -11.58 -26.06 13.23
C ASN A 73 -10.28 -26.06 14.07
N TRP A 74 -10.37 -25.85 15.38
CA TRP A 74 -9.19 -25.86 16.26
C TRP A 74 -8.61 -27.27 16.39
N GLY A 75 -7.30 -27.40 16.18
CA GLY A 75 -6.59 -28.68 16.24
C GLY A 75 -6.70 -29.56 14.99
N GLN A 76 -7.41 -29.11 13.95
CA GLN A 76 -7.45 -29.80 12.65
C GLN A 76 -6.22 -29.46 11.82
N GLU A 77 -5.59 -30.45 11.18
CA GLU A 77 -4.42 -30.22 10.31
C GLU A 77 -4.81 -29.63 8.94
N LYS A 78 -6.02 -29.94 8.44
CA LYS A 78 -6.49 -29.52 7.12
C LYS A 78 -7.90 -28.95 7.20
N VAL A 79 -8.03 -27.66 6.89
CA VAL A 79 -9.31 -26.96 6.72
C VAL A 79 -9.57 -26.78 5.23
N LYS A 80 -10.76 -27.17 4.76
CA LYS A 80 -11.12 -27.02 3.34
C LYS A 80 -11.43 -25.54 3.05
N SER A 81 -10.65 -24.91 2.19
CA SER A 81 -10.88 -23.53 1.73
C SER A 81 -11.29 -23.47 0.26
N GLY A 82 -12.00 -22.41 -0.11
CA GLY A 82 -12.42 -22.14 -1.48
C GLY A 82 -11.30 -21.56 -2.36
N ALA A 83 -11.61 -21.34 -3.64
CA ALA A 83 -10.71 -20.66 -4.56
C ALA A 83 -10.67 -19.15 -4.29
N ALA A 84 -9.52 -18.52 -4.58
CA ALA A 84 -9.38 -17.07 -4.51
C ALA A 84 -10.19 -16.37 -5.61
N TRP A 85 -10.68 -15.16 -5.31
CA TRP A 85 -11.40 -14.34 -6.27
C TRP A 85 -10.51 -13.95 -7.46
N THR A 86 -11.04 -14.11 -8.67
CA THR A 86 -10.36 -13.69 -9.90
C THR A 86 -10.75 -12.27 -10.27
N CYS A 87 -9.81 -11.47 -10.81
CA CYS A 87 -10.08 -10.08 -11.24
C CYS A 87 -11.31 -9.96 -12.15
N GLN A 88 -11.51 -10.92 -13.07
CA GLN A 88 -12.64 -10.92 -13.99
C GLN A 88 -13.99 -11.11 -13.29
N GLN A 89 -14.05 -11.92 -12.24
CA GLN A 89 -15.27 -12.10 -11.44
C GLN A 89 -15.63 -10.82 -10.69
N LEU A 90 -14.62 -10.10 -10.20
CA LEU A 90 -14.76 -8.86 -9.45
C LEU A 90 -15.19 -7.68 -10.35
N ARG A 91 -14.79 -7.67 -11.62
CA ARG A 91 -15.21 -6.64 -12.60
C ARG A 91 -16.71 -6.58 -12.83
N ASN A 92 -17.42 -7.69 -12.65
CA ASN A 92 -18.87 -7.77 -12.82
C ASN A 92 -19.66 -7.33 -11.57
N LYS A 93 -18.98 -7.01 -10.46
CA LYS A 93 -19.62 -6.61 -9.19
C LYS A 93 -19.71 -5.09 -9.04
N SER A 94 -20.71 -4.64 -8.28
CA SER A 94 -20.90 -3.22 -7.94
C SER A 94 -19.81 -2.73 -6.97
N ASN A 95 -19.53 -1.41 -6.93
CA ASN A 95 -18.53 -0.86 -6.00
C ASN A 95 -18.92 -1.08 -4.52
N GLU A 96 -20.23 -1.06 -4.21
CA GLU A 96 -20.74 -1.32 -2.85
C GLU A 96 -20.46 -2.75 -2.39
N ASP A 97 -20.62 -3.72 -3.30
CA ASP A 97 -20.31 -5.12 -3.01
C ASP A 97 -18.80 -5.33 -2.88
N LEU A 98 -18.00 -4.68 -3.74
CA LEU A 98 -16.54 -4.74 -3.64
C LEU A 98 -16.04 -4.22 -2.28
N HIS A 99 -16.61 -3.13 -1.76
CA HIS A 99 -16.27 -2.59 -0.44
C HIS A 99 -16.56 -3.58 0.71
N LYS A 100 -17.59 -4.42 0.58
CA LYS A 100 -17.90 -5.47 1.56
C LYS A 100 -16.95 -6.67 1.45
N LEU A 101 -16.48 -6.98 0.25
CA LEU A 101 -15.63 -8.15 -0.06
C LEU A 101 -14.13 -7.94 0.21
N VAL A 102 -13.70 -6.72 0.56
CA VAL A 102 -12.27 -6.32 0.74
C VAL A 102 -11.48 -7.26 1.66
N VAL A 103 -12.13 -7.92 2.61
CA VAL A 103 -11.47 -8.75 3.63
C VAL A 103 -10.77 -9.99 3.04
N ASP A 104 -11.29 -10.57 1.94
CA ASP A 104 -10.90 -11.93 1.53
C ASP A 104 -9.91 -11.99 0.36
N SER A 105 -9.78 -10.93 -0.46
CA SER A 105 -8.95 -10.94 -1.69
C SER A 105 -8.40 -9.56 -2.06
N MET A 106 -7.58 -9.02 -1.16
CA MET A 106 -7.12 -7.63 -1.15
C MET A 106 -6.51 -7.17 -2.50
N ASP A 107 -5.57 -7.92 -3.08
CA ASP A 107 -4.79 -7.45 -4.24
C ASP A 107 -5.61 -7.41 -5.54
N ALA A 108 -6.48 -8.41 -5.76
CA ALA A 108 -7.32 -8.49 -6.95
C ALA A 108 -8.43 -7.42 -6.91
N LEU A 109 -8.99 -7.19 -5.72
CA LEU A 109 -9.95 -6.13 -5.47
C LEU A 109 -9.33 -4.75 -5.66
N ASP A 110 -8.19 -4.48 -5.03
CA ASP A 110 -7.48 -3.19 -5.14
C ASP A 110 -7.13 -2.88 -6.60
N LYS A 111 -6.67 -3.87 -7.37
CA LYS A 111 -6.42 -3.72 -8.80
C LYS A 111 -7.66 -3.31 -9.58
N VAL A 112 -8.81 -3.98 -9.39
CA VAL A 112 -10.04 -3.67 -10.14
C VAL A 112 -10.56 -2.27 -9.78
N VAL A 113 -10.47 -1.89 -8.50
CA VAL A 113 -10.87 -0.55 -8.04
C VAL A 113 -9.95 0.51 -8.66
N GLN A 114 -8.63 0.31 -8.62
CA GLN A 114 -7.66 1.22 -9.24
C GLN A 114 -7.87 1.33 -10.76
N GLU A 115 -8.13 0.23 -11.47
CA GLU A 115 -8.45 0.24 -12.92
C GLU A 115 -9.66 1.13 -13.22
N ARG A 116 -10.73 1.04 -12.41
CA ARG A 116 -11.94 1.85 -12.55
C ARG A 116 -11.68 3.34 -12.29
N GLU A 117 -10.96 3.65 -11.21
CA GLU A 117 -10.61 5.03 -10.85
C GLU A 117 -9.68 5.69 -11.88
N ASP A 118 -8.72 4.94 -12.41
CA ASP A 118 -7.78 5.42 -13.43
C ASP A 118 -8.50 5.72 -14.75
N ALA A 119 -9.41 4.85 -15.19
CA ALA A 119 -10.23 5.09 -16.37
C ALA A 119 -11.11 6.34 -16.22
N LEU A 120 -11.77 6.50 -15.07
CA LEU A 120 -12.58 7.68 -14.79
C LEU A 120 -11.72 8.96 -14.80
N ARG A 121 -10.55 8.93 -14.17
CA ARG A 121 -9.62 10.06 -14.12
C ARG A 121 -9.13 10.47 -15.52
N LEU A 122 -8.83 9.51 -16.38
CA LEU A 122 -8.45 9.77 -17.77
C LEU A 122 -9.57 10.45 -18.56
N LEU A 123 -10.82 10.01 -18.39
CA LEU A 123 -11.97 10.61 -19.06
C LEU A 123 -12.27 12.03 -18.57
N GLN A 124 -12.15 12.27 -17.26
CA GLN A 124 -12.48 13.58 -16.67
C GLN A 124 -11.36 14.61 -16.80
N THR A 125 -10.10 14.21 -16.58
CA THR A 125 -8.96 15.13 -16.47
C THR A 125 -7.85 14.89 -17.48
N GLY A 126 -7.85 13.73 -18.17
CA GLY A 126 -6.76 13.30 -19.03
C GLY A 126 -5.46 12.95 -18.29
N GLN A 127 -5.46 12.90 -16.95
CA GLN A 127 -4.24 12.67 -16.17
C GLN A 127 -4.00 11.17 -15.91
N GLU A 128 -2.84 10.67 -16.33
CA GLU A 128 -2.46 9.26 -16.13
C GLU A 128 -2.28 8.90 -14.65
N ARG A 129 -1.74 9.81 -13.83
CA ARG A 129 -1.34 9.51 -12.44
C ARG A 129 -2.24 10.23 -11.43
N ALA A 130 -2.75 9.49 -10.44
CA ALA A 130 -3.55 10.06 -9.35
C ALA A 130 -2.78 11.11 -8.55
N ARG A 131 -1.52 10.79 -8.20
CA ARG A 131 -0.67 11.66 -7.40
C ARG A 131 0.20 12.54 -8.30
N PRO A 132 0.11 13.87 -8.18
CA PRO A 132 0.94 14.79 -8.94
C PRO A 132 2.43 14.60 -8.67
N GLY A 133 3.23 14.84 -9.70
CA GLY A 133 4.68 14.86 -9.61
C GLY A 133 5.30 15.43 -10.88
N ALA A 134 6.61 15.62 -10.83
CA ALA A 134 7.37 16.13 -11.96
C ALA A 134 8.75 15.49 -12.04
N TRP A 135 9.28 15.36 -13.26
CA TRP A 135 10.67 14.99 -13.49
C TRP A 135 11.59 16.12 -13.02
N ARG A 136 12.54 15.79 -12.15
CA ARG A 136 13.53 16.73 -11.61
C ARG A 136 14.91 16.08 -11.61
N ARG A 137 15.97 16.88 -11.64
CA ARG A 137 17.33 16.41 -11.34
C ARG A 137 17.57 16.52 -9.85
N ASP A 138 18.12 15.48 -9.25
CA ASP A 138 18.60 15.57 -7.87
C ASP A 138 19.98 16.26 -7.80
N ILE A 139 20.53 16.37 -6.59
CA ILE A 139 21.87 16.94 -6.36
C ILE A 139 22.96 16.09 -7.03
N PHE A 140 22.69 14.81 -7.25
CA PHE A 140 23.59 13.86 -7.92
C PHE A 140 23.42 13.83 -9.44
N GLY A 141 22.56 14.70 -10.02
CA GLY A 141 22.34 14.79 -11.46
C GLY A 141 21.50 13.67 -12.06
N ARG A 142 20.89 12.81 -11.24
CA ARG A 142 20.01 11.73 -11.69
C ARG A 142 18.61 12.29 -11.93
N ILE A 143 17.97 11.82 -13.00
CA ILE A 143 16.59 12.17 -13.31
C ILE A 143 15.67 11.34 -12.42
N ILE A 144 14.94 12.01 -11.52
CA ILE A 144 14.03 11.38 -10.57
C ILE A 144 12.61 11.90 -10.76
N TRP A 145 11.62 11.02 -10.55
CA TRP A 145 10.23 11.43 -10.45
C TRP A 145 9.95 11.98 -9.05
N HIS A 146 9.81 13.30 -8.93
CA HIS A 146 9.52 13.95 -7.67
C HIS A 146 8.01 13.96 -7.39
N LYS A 147 7.56 13.08 -6.50
CA LYS A 147 6.17 13.04 -6.01
C LYS A 147 5.88 14.26 -5.13
N PHE A 148 4.87 15.05 -5.48
CA PHE A 148 4.51 16.22 -4.69
C PHE A 148 3.89 15.80 -3.34
N LYS A 149 4.02 16.71 -2.37
CA LYS A 149 3.41 16.60 -1.05
C LYS A 149 2.44 17.76 -0.90
N GLN A 150 1.34 17.51 -0.22
CA GLN A 150 0.42 18.57 0.16
C GLN A 150 1.08 19.43 1.25
N TRP A 151 0.96 20.76 1.09
CA TRP A 151 1.43 21.75 2.04
C TRP A 151 0.34 22.81 2.20
N VAL A 152 0.25 23.39 3.40
CA VAL A 152 -0.72 24.47 3.69
C VAL A 152 -0.26 25.80 3.09
N ILE A 153 1.06 26.00 2.97
CA ILE A 153 1.68 27.27 2.55
C ILE A 153 2.37 27.07 1.18
N PRO A 154 2.36 28.09 0.29
CA PRO A 154 3.13 28.06 -0.95
C PRO A 154 4.62 27.73 -0.77
N TRP A 155 5.22 27.13 -1.81
CA TRP A 155 6.56 26.57 -1.75
C TRP A 155 7.65 27.61 -1.46
N HIS A 156 7.52 28.84 -1.97
CA HIS A 156 8.52 29.90 -1.82
C HIS A 156 8.62 30.44 -0.39
N LEU A 157 7.56 30.31 0.42
CA LEU A 157 7.58 30.65 1.86
C LEU A 157 8.07 29.47 2.72
N ASN A 158 8.06 28.26 2.17
CA ASN A 158 8.38 27.05 2.92
C ASN A 158 9.90 26.86 3.05
N LYS A 159 10.44 27.26 4.20
CA LYS A 159 11.86 27.09 4.56
C LYS A 159 12.37 25.65 4.43
N ARG A 160 11.53 24.63 4.68
CA ARG A 160 11.93 23.21 4.52
C ARG A 160 12.04 22.82 3.05
N TYR A 161 11.11 23.30 2.21
CA TYR A 161 11.15 23.04 0.77
C TYR A 161 12.34 23.75 0.10
N ASN A 162 12.54 25.03 0.40
CA ASN A 162 13.61 25.83 -0.23
C ASN A 162 15.03 25.35 0.09
N ARG A 163 15.24 24.63 1.20
CA ARG A 163 16.53 23.97 1.51
C ARG A 163 16.83 22.78 0.60
N LYS A 164 15.82 22.23 -0.07
CA LYS A 164 15.99 21.08 -0.97
C LYS A 164 16.41 21.59 -2.36
N ARG A 165 17.53 21.08 -2.86
CA ARG A 165 18.09 21.44 -4.16
C ARG A 165 17.65 20.44 -5.23
N PHE A 166 17.16 20.97 -6.36
CA PHE A 166 16.71 20.20 -7.53
C PHE A 166 17.56 20.52 -8.77
N PHE A 167 18.84 20.74 -8.56
CA PHE A 167 19.84 20.97 -9.59
C PHE A 167 21.14 20.30 -9.18
N ALA A 168 21.90 19.85 -10.17
CA ALA A 168 23.22 19.29 -9.99
C ALA A 168 24.27 20.31 -10.44
N MET A 169 25.40 20.31 -9.76
CA MET A 169 26.55 21.14 -10.11
C MET A 169 27.43 20.43 -11.16
N PRO A 170 28.19 21.17 -11.99
CA PRO A 170 28.99 20.57 -13.07
C PRO A 170 30.03 19.54 -12.62
N TYR A 171 30.55 19.64 -11.39
CA TYR A 171 31.51 18.67 -10.85
C TYR A 171 30.92 17.24 -10.71
N VAL A 172 29.60 17.08 -10.81
CA VAL A 172 28.92 15.80 -10.73
C VAL A 172 29.02 15.02 -12.05
N ASP A 173 29.30 15.69 -13.16
CA ASP A 173 29.28 15.10 -14.51
C ASP A 173 30.29 13.96 -14.67
N HIS A 174 31.47 14.09 -14.05
CA HIS A 174 32.48 13.02 -14.04
C HIS A 174 31.93 11.73 -13.39
N PHE A 175 31.22 11.84 -12.27
CA PHE A 175 30.63 10.70 -11.58
C PHE A 175 29.48 10.08 -12.39
N LEU A 176 28.65 10.90 -13.04
CA LEU A 176 27.59 10.40 -13.93
C LEU A 176 28.18 9.60 -15.10
N ARG A 177 29.29 10.06 -15.67
CA ARG A 177 30.03 9.32 -16.71
C ARG A 177 30.52 7.97 -16.17
N LEU A 178 31.17 7.94 -15.01
CA LEU A 178 31.66 6.71 -14.40
C LEU A 178 30.52 5.72 -14.11
N GLU A 179 29.37 6.19 -13.61
CA GLU A 179 28.18 5.36 -13.40
C GLU A 179 27.63 4.78 -14.71
N ARG A 180 27.63 5.56 -15.80
CA ARG A 180 27.22 5.11 -17.13
C ARG A 180 28.16 4.03 -17.66
N GLU A 181 29.48 4.26 -17.58
CA GLU A 181 30.48 3.28 -17.99
C GLU A 181 30.39 1.98 -17.18
N LYS A 182 30.17 2.07 -15.85
CA LYS A 182 29.97 0.91 -14.99
C LYS A 182 28.76 0.09 -15.42
N ARG A 183 27.62 0.74 -15.70
CA ARG A 183 26.41 0.06 -16.21
C ARG A 183 26.66 -0.60 -17.57
N ALA A 184 27.39 0.05 -18.47
CA ALA A 184 27.77 -0.52 -19.76
C ALA A 184 28.64 -1.78 -19.61
N ARG A 185 29.64 -1.77 -18.72
CA ARG A 185 30.48 -2.95 -18.43
C ARG A 185 29.66 -4.11 -17.85
N ILE A 186 28.72 -3.82 -16.94
CA ILE A 186 27.82 -4.85 -16.37
C ILE A 186 26.95 -5.46 -17.47
N LYS A 187 26.35 -4.61 -18.33
CA LYS A 187 25.52 -5.06 -19.46
C LYS A 187 26.30 -5.96 -20.42
N ALA A 188 27.50 -5.55 -20.82
CA ALA A 188 28.35 -6.34 -21.73
C ALA A 188 28.72 -7.71 -21.14
N ARG A 189 29.02 -7.78 -19.84
CA ARG A 189 29.31 -9.06 -19.16
C ARG A 189 28.08 -9.97 -19.13
N LYS A 190 26.89 -9.42 -18.88
CA LYS A 190 25.62 -10.17 -18.89
C LYS A 190 25.35 -10.76 -20.28
N GLU A 191 25.44 -9.94 -21.32
CA GLU A 191 25.22 -10.38 -22.71
C GLU A 191 26.23 -11.45 -23.15
N ASN A 192 27.50 -11.30 -22.79
CA ASN A 192 28.52 -12.30 -23.09
C ASN A 192 28.23 -13.62 -22.37
N LEU A 193 27.82 -13.57 -21.10
CA LEU A 193 27.45 -14.75 -20.34
C LEU A 193 26.25 -15.47 -20.98
N GLU A 194 25.21 -14.74 -21.40
CA GLU A 194 24.05 -15.31 -22.11
C GLU A 194 24.46 -15.96 -23.42
N ARG A 195 25.29 -15.29 -24.24
CA ARG A 195 25.83 -15.86 -25.49
C ARG A 195 26.65 -17.13 -25.24
N LYS A 196 27.50 -17.13 -24.20
CA LYS A 196 28.28 -18.31 -23.82
C LYS A 196 27.40 -19.45 -23.36
N LYS A 197 26.39 -19.18 -22.53
CA LYS A 197 25.41 -20.18 -22.08
C LYS A 197 24.65 -20.79 -23.26
N ALA A 198 24.15 -19.96 -24.17
CA ALA A 198 23.48 -20.42 -25.39
C ALA A 198 24.40 -21.29 -26.26
N LYS A 199 25.66 -20.86 -26.45
CA LYS A 199 26.66 -21.64 -27.21
C LYS A 199 26.95 -23.00 -26.56
N ILE A 200 27.06 -23.05 -25.23
CA ILE A 200 27.24 -24.31 -24.49
C ILE A 200 25.99 -25.19 -24.59
N LEU A 201 24.79 -24.60 -24.55
CA LEU A 201 23.53 -25.32 -24.67
C LEU A 201 23.39 -26.00 -26.04
N LEU A 202 23.68 -25.27 -27.13
CA LEU A 202 23.65 -25.83 -28.50
C LEU A 202 24.67 -26.95 -28.69
N LYS A 203 25.83 -26.88 -28.02
CA LYS A 203 26.82 -27.97 -28.04
C LYS A 203 26.31 -29.24 -27.37
N LYS A 204 25.53 -29.11 -26.29
CA LYS A 204 24.95 -30.26 -25.56
C LYS A 204 23.72 -30.81 -26.27
N PHE A 205 22.93 -29.94 -26.90
CA PHE A 205 21.67 -30.28 -27.55
C PHE A 205 21.68 -29.76 -29.00
N PRO A 206 22.34 -30.46 -29.94
CA PRO A 206 22.52 -29.99 -31.31
C PRO A 206 21.21 -29.94 -32.13
N HIS A 207 20.23 -30.79 -31.82
CA HIS A 207 18.90 -30.77 -32.46
C HIS A 207 18.14 -29.44 -32.26
N LEU A 208 18.47 -28.67 -31.21
CA LEU A 208 17.93 -27.32 -31.02
C LEU A 208 18.38 -26.36 -32.13
N ALA A 209 19.58 -26.56 -32.70
CA ALA A 209 20.07 -25.75 -33.81
C ALA A 209 19.36 -26.08 -35.13
N GLU A 210 18.93 -27.33 -35.31
CA GLU A 210 18.17 -27.79 -36.48
C GLU A 210 16.73 -27.26 -36.42
N ALA A 211 16.09 -27.33 -35.26
CA ALA A 211 14.77 -26.75 -35.02
C ALA A 211 14.71 -25.22 -35.20
N GLN A 212 15.80 -24.52 -34.91
CA GLN A 212 15.92 -23.07 -35.19
C GLN A 212 16.10 -22.77 -36.69
N LYS A 213 16.69 -23.68 -37.46
CA LYS A 213 16.87 -23.51 -38.91
C LYS A 213 15.59 -23.82 -39.67
N SER A 214 14.83 -24.82 -39.25
CA SER A 214 13.56 -25.20 -39.89
C SER A 214 12.41 -24.21 -39.63
N SER A 215 12.49 -23.37 -38.61
CA SER A 215 11.48 -22.34 -38.31
C SER A 215 11.71 -20.99 -39.00
N LEU A 216 12.88 -20.80 -39.63
CA LEU A 216 13.24 -19.59 -40.37
C LEU A 216 13.02 -19.72 -41.90
N VAL A 217 12.60 -20.91 -42.36
CA VAL A 217 12.15 -21.20 -43.73
C VAL A 217 10.62 -21.13 -43.75
#